data_AF-A0A9E2V4X9-F1
#
_entry.id   AF-A0A9E2V4X9-F1
#
_cell.length_a   1.000
_cell.length_b   1.000
_cell.length_c   1.000
_cell.angle_alpha   90.00
_cell.angle_beta   90.00
_cell.angle_gamma   90.00
#
_symmetry.space_group_name_H-M   'P 1'
#
loop_
_entity.id
_entity.type
_entity.pdbx_description
1 polymer ?
#
loop_
_entity_poly.entity_id
_entity_poly.type
_entity_poly.pdbx_seq_one_letter_code
_entity_poly.pdbx_strand_id
1 'polypeptide(L)'
;MLLVTVIAGVLAVTATTASARSDATAALRAAQLRTGQAWATGGEDATAQGTQVDVVAVRTQRDQLAALAAGSAVAVQDARAVEAASPHAGESLAALSAAAEVVQAGVGVTGLSPVTLRGRLAALAAARSGVVQAEAAWQAAEAARIAAEQAAAAAAVRTPSRSTGTRSSTGTTTSTSSGTSAGTSAGTVHAVSMACVTPAPGSGSAGGASAVGAAINSYRESNGLPALSVSTSGALSSHALDMAASGGIWHSGSDNIVSCAPGSGSIVSTWAGSSAHRAQMLRTDVSSMSVGAASAAGYLFAAVAFS
;
A
#
# COMPACT_ATOMS: atom_id res chain seq x y z
N MET A 1 -84.96 -36.30 -58.68
CA MET A 1 -83.73 -35.48 -58.79
C MET A 1 -83.31 -34.81 -57.47
N LEU A 2 -84.22 -34.43 -56.56
CA LEU A 2 -83.86 -33.73 -55.30
C LEU A 2 -82.95 -34.54 -54.34
N LEU A 3 -83.10 -35.87 -54.28
CA LEU A 3 -82.35 -36.75 -53.36
C LEU A 3 -80.86 -36.89 -53.72
N VAL A 4 -80.51 -36.84 -55.01
CA VAL A 4 -79.13 -36.98 -55.50
C VAL A 4 -78.30 -35.72 -55.19
N THR A 5 -78.94 -34.54 -55.20
CA THR A 5 -78.29 -33.27 -54.91
C THR A 5 -77.93 -33.10 -53.43
N VAL A 6 -78.76 -33.63 -52.51
CA VAL A 6 -78.51 -33.56 -51.06
C VAL A 6 -77.33 -34.46 -50.65
N ILE A 7 -77.19 -35.65 -51.25
CA ILE A 7 -76.09 -36.58 -50.95
C ILE A 7 -74.73 -36.02 -51.43
N ALA A 8 -74.69 -35.37 -52.60
CA ALA A 8 -73.48 -34.72 -53.11
C ALA A 8 -73.02 -33.55 -52.22
N GLY A 9 -73.96 -32.78 -51.67
CA GLY A 9 -73.67 -31.69 -50.74
C GLY A 9 -73.07 -32.16 -49.40
N VAL A 10 -73.60 -33.25 -48.82
CA VAL A 10 -73.08 -33.82 -47.57
C VAL A 10 -71.66 -34.39 -47.77
N LEU A 11 -71.39 -35.07 -48.89
CA LEU A 11 -70.06 -35.60 -49.18
C LEU A 11 -69.01 -34.48 -49.34
N ALA A 12 -69.35 -33.37 -50.01
CA ALA A 12 -68.46 -32.21 -50.14
C ALA A 12 -68.14 -31.54 -48.78
N VAL A 13 -69.13 -31.46 -47.87
CA VAL A 13 -68.92 -30.93 -46.51
C VAL A 13 -68.07 -31.89 -45.65
N THR A 14 -68.23 -33.19 -45.80
CA THR A 14 -67.37 -34.16 -45.08
C THR A 14 -65.93 -34.19 -45.61
N ALA A 15 -65.72 -34.03 -46.91
CA ALA A 15 -64.38 -33.96 -47.50
C ALA A 15 -63.63 -32.69 -47.08
N THR A 16 -64.31 -31.54 -47.09
CA THR A 16 -63.73 -30.25 -46.67
C THR A 16 -63.39 -30.24 -45.17
N THR A 17 -64.24 -30.82 -44.32
CA THR A 17 -63.94 -30.94 -42.88
C THR A 17 -62.82 -31.95 -42.58
N ALA A 18 -62.67 -33.02 -43.37
CA ALA A 18 -61.55 -33.94 -43.26
C ALA A 18 -60.22 -33.31 -43.67
N SER A 19 -60.19 -32.56 -44.80
CA SER A 19 -59.01 -31.79 -45.22
C SER A 19 -58.62 -30.73 -44.19
N ALA A 20 -59.58 -29.97 -43.65
CA ALA A 20 -59.31 -28.98 -42.61
C ALA A 20 -58.71 -29.58 -41.32
N ARG A 21 -59.16 -30.78 -40.91
CA ARG A 21 -58.56 -31.50 -39.78
C ARG A 21 -57.16 -32.00 -40.10
N SER A 22 -56.92 -32.51 -41.31
CA SER A 22 -55.59 -32.92 -41.77
C SER A 22 -54.61 -31.76 -41.71
N ASP A 23 -54.99 -30.60 -42.26
CA ASP A 23 -54.17 -29.39 -42.27
C ASP A 23 -53.89 -28.87 -40.86
N ALA A 24 -54.90 -28.89 -39.97
CA ALA A 24 -54.72 -28.53 -38.57
C ALA A 24 -53.73 -29.45 -37.84
N THR A 25 -53.77 -30.77 -38.09
CA THR A 25 -52.80 -31.70 -37.48
C THR A 25 -51.40 -31.57 -38.06
N ALA A 26 -51.27 -31.22 -39.34
CA ALA A 26 -49.98 -30.93 -39.98
C ALA A 26 -49.38 -29.64 -39.42
N ALA A 27 -50.20 -28.59 -39.27
CA ALA A 27 -49.78 -27.32 -38.67
C ALA A 27 -49.33 -27.49 -37.21
N LEU A 28 -50.06 -28.29 -36.41
CA LEU A 28 -49.68 -28.59 -35.02
C LEU A 28 -48.35 -29.36 -34.95
N ARG A 29 -48.16 -30.39 -35.78
CA ARG A 29 -46.89 -31.12 -35.86
C ARG A 29 -45.72 -30.22 -36.29
N ALA A 30 -45.93 -29.36 -37.28
CA ALA A 30 -44.92 -28.40 -37.72
C ALA A 30 -44.58 -27.39 -36.61
N ALA A 31 -45.56 -26.95 -35.82
CA ALA A 31 -45.33 -26.09 -34.66
C ALA A 31 -44.54 -26.82 -33.55
N GLN A 32 -44.90 -28.06 -33.23
CA GLN A 32 -44.18 -28.88 -32.26
C GLN A 32 -42.70 -29.11 -32.66
N LEU A 33 -42.44 -29.36 -33.95
CA LEU A 33 -41.07 -29.50 -34.46
C LEU A 33 -40.26 -28.21 -34.35
N ARG A 34 -40.84 -27.04 -34.68
CA ARG A 34 -40.18 -25.74 -34.52
C ARG A 34 -39.85 -25.45 -33.05
N THR A 35 -40.79 -25.73 -32.15
CA THR A 35 -40.56 -25.59 -30.72
C THR A 35 -39.42 -26.51 -30.27
N GLY A 36 -39.44 -27.81 -30.64
CA GLY A 36 -38.37 -28.75 -30.33
C GLY A 36 -36.98 -28.32 -30.83
N GLN A 37 -36.90 -27.78 -32.05
CA GLN A 37 -35.66 -27.24 -32.61
C GLN A 37 -35.15 -26.00 -31.85
N ALA A 38 -36.06 -25.11 -31.43
CA ALA A 38 -35.70 -23.94 -30.62
C ALA A 38 -35.17 -24.32 -29.23
N TRP A 39 -35.72 -25.38 -28.60
CA TRP A 39 -35.19 -25.90 -27.33
C TRP A 39 -33.82 -26.57 -27.49
N ALA A 40 -33.61 -27.34 -28.56
CA ALA A 40 -32.33 -28.00 -28.82
C ALA A 40 -31.19 -26.98 -29.05
N THR A 41 -31.44 -25.97 -29.89
CA THR A 41 -30.48 -24.88 -30.14
C THR A 41 -30.17 -24.07 -28.88
N GLY A 42 -31.18 -23.74 -28.06
CA GLY A 42 -30.97 -23.07 -26.77
C GLY A 42 -30.14 -23.89 -25.77
N GLY A 43 -30.20 -25.23 -25.81
CA GLY A 43 -29.38 -26.11 -24.97
C GLY A 43 -27.90 -26.16 -25.39
N GLU A 44 -27.63 -26.11 -26.69
CA GLU A 44 -26.26 -26.03 -27.24
C GLU A 44 -25.60 -24.69 -26.88
N ASP A 45 -26.33 -23.59 -27.01
CA ASP A 45 -25.85 -22.25 -26.65
C ASP A 45 -25.54 -22.13 -25.15
N ALA A 46 -26.40 -22.66 -24.28
CA ALA A 46 -26.17 -22.66 -22.83
C ALA A 46 -24.92 -23.47 -22.44
N THR A 47 -24.70 -24.62 -23.11
CA THR A 47 -23.51 -25.46 -22.87
C THR A 47 -22.23 -24.79 -23.39
N ALA A 48 -22.31 -24.14 -24.55
CA ALA A 48 -21.20 -23.37 -25.11
C ALA A 48 -20.84 -22.17 -24.22
N GLN A 49 -21.83 -21.44 -23.70
CA GLN A 49 -21.63 -20.36 -22.73
C GLN A 49 -21.02 -20.85 -21.42
N GLY A 50 -21.50 -21.96 -20.85
CA GLY A 50 -20.91 -22.59 -19.67
C GLY A 50 -19.44 -22.97 -19.87
N THR A 51 -19.12 -23.60 -21.00
CA THR A 51 -17.74 -23.97 -21.37
C THR A 51 -16.84 -22.74 -21.54
N GLN A 52 -17.36 -21.65 -22.12
CA GLN A 52 -16.60 -20.40 -22.25
C GLN A 52 -16.29 -19.75 -20.90
N VAL A 53 -17.23 -19.75 -19.96
CA VAL A 53 -17.03 -19.22 -18.60
C VAL A 53 -15.92 -19.99 -17.87
N ASP A 54 -15.92 -21.33 -17.97
CA ASP A 54 -14.88 -22.17 -17.37
C ASP A 54 -13.50 -21.91 -17.97
N VAL A 55 -13.39 -21.76 -19.30
CA VAL A 55 -12.11 -21.44 -19.97
C VAL A 55 -11.57 -20.08 -19.54
N VAL A 56 -12.43 -19.05 -19.44
CA VAL A 56 -12.02 -17.71 -18.99
C VAL A 56 -11.59 -17.72 -17.52
N ALA A 57 -12.30 -18.46 -16.65
CA ALA A 57 -11.95 -18.60 -15.24
C ALA A 57 -10.58 -19.29 -15.07
N VAL A 58 -10.35 -20.40 -15.78
CA VAL A 58 -9.07 -21.13 -15.75
C VAL A 58 -7.92 -20.26 -16.28
N ARG A 59 -8.14 -19.50 -17.36
CA ARG A 59 -7.13 -18.57 -17.89
C ARG A 59 -6.81 -17.47 -16.89
N THR A 60 -7.83 -16.84 -16.30
CA THR A 60 -7.65 -15.79 -15.29
C THR A 60 -6.88 -16.31 -14.07
N GLN A 61 -7.19 -17.52 -13.61
CA GLN A 61 -6.46 -18.16 -12.52
C GLN A 61 -4.98 -18.42 -12.87
N ARG A 62 -4.70 -18.87 -14.10
CA ARG A 62 -3.33 -19.07 -14.59
C ARG A 62 -2.55 -17.76 -14.66
N ASP A 63 -3.17 -16.71 -15.19
CA ASP A 63 -2.55 -15.38 -15.32
C ASP A 63 -2.25 -14.80 -13.91
N GLN A 64 -3.15 -14.97 -12.94
CA GLN A 64 -2.92 -14.57 -11.54
C GLN A 64 -1.77 -15.35 -10.90
N LEU A 65 -1.68 -16.66 -11.13
CA LEU A 65 -0.57 -17.47 -10.61
C LEU A 65 0.77 -17.09 -11.25
N ALA A 66 0.79 -16.81 -12.56
CA ALA A 66 1.98 -16.34 -13.26
C ALA A 66 2.46 -14.98 -12.72
N ALA A 67 1.53 -14.04 -12.50
CA ALA A 67 1.85 -12.74 -11.91
C ALA A 67 2.38 -12.86 -10.47
N LEU A 68 1.77 -13.72 -9.65
CA LEU A 68 2.26 -13.98 -8.28
C LEU A 68 3.65 -14.65 -8.27
N ALA A 69 3.91 -15.58 -9.19
CA ALA A 69 5.21 -16.22 -9.33
C ALA A 69 6.30 -15.20 -9.73
N ALA A 70 6.01 -14.31 -10.69
CA ALA A 70 6.93 -13.25 -11.09
C ALA A 70 7.21 -12.28 -9.93
N GLY A 71 6.17 -11.85 -9.20
CA GLY A 71 6.32 -11.00 -8.01
C GLY A 71 7.12 -11.66 -6.89
N SER A 72 7.02 -12.99 -6.74
CA SER A 72 7.78 -13.75 -5.74
C SER A 72 9.28 -13.72 -6.01
N ALA A 73 9.71 -13.81 -7.27
CA ALA A 73 11.12 -13.71 -7.64
C ALA A 73 11.72 -12.35 -7.29
N VAL A 74 10.99 -11.26 -7.58
CA VAL A 74 11.39 -9.88 -7.23
C VAL A 74 11.49 -9.74 -5.70
N ALA A 75 10.49 -10.22 -4.96
CA ALA A 75 10.49 -10.13 -3.50
C ALA A 75 11.67 -10.88 -2.85
N VAL A 76 12.05 -12.04 -3.38
CA VAL A 76 13.23 -12.80 -2.91
C VAL A 76 14.53 -12.06 -3.26
N GLN A 77 14.63 -11.45 -4.43
CA GLN A 77 15.78 -10.64 -4.80
C GLN A 77 15.94 -9.41 -3.88
N ASP A 78 14.83 -8.72 -3.60
CA ASP A 78 14.80 -7.60 -2.65
C ASP A 78 15.21 -8.02 -1.24
N ALA A 79 14.74 -9.19 -0.77
CA ALA A 79 15.15 -9.74 0.52
C ALA A 79 16.67 -9.95 0.59
N ARG A 80 17.28 -10.54 -0.44
CA ARG A 80 18.74 -10.72 -0.52
C ARG A 80 19.50 -9.39 -0.54
N ALA A 81 18.96 -8.36 -1.20
CA ALA A 81 19.54 -7.03 -1.19
C ALA A 81 19.51 -6.41 0.22
N VAL A 82 18.41 -6.62 0.97
CA VAL A 82 18.28 -6.16 2.37
C VAL A 82 19.24 -6.92 3.29
N GLU A 83 19.41 -8.23 3.11
CA GLU A 83 20.40 -9.02 3.86
C GLU A 83 21.82 -8.47 3.66
N ALA A 84 22.20 -8.20 2.40
CA ALA A 84 23.52 -7.64 2.09
C ALA A 84 23.73 -6.23 2.65
N ALA A 85 22.67 -5.43 2.73
CA ALA A 85 22.73 -4.05 3.24
C ALA A 85 22.67 -3.98 4.78
N SER A 86 22.32 -5.06 5.48
CA SER A 86 22.03 -5.06 6.92
C SER A 86 22.83 -6.11 7.70
N PRO A 87 24.18 -6.06 7.65
CA PRO A 87 25.03 -7.11 8.20
C PRO A 87 24.94 -7.25 9.73
N HIS A 88 24.38 -6.28 10.44
CA HIS A 88 24.31 -6.28 11.91
C HIS A 88 22.95 -6.75 12.46
N ALA A 89 22.03 -7.18 11.58
CA ALA A 89 20.66 -7.53 11.97
C ALA A 89 20.50 -8.89 12.69
N GLY A 90 21.59 -9.66 12.91
CA GLY A 90 21.62 -10.84 13.77
C GLY A 90 20.60 -11.93 13.37
N GLU A 91 19.83 -12.43 14.34
CA GLU A 91 18.82 -13.50 14.13
C GLU A 91 17.74 -13.12 13.09
N SER A 92 17.50 -11.83 12.87
CA SER A 92 16.54 -11.37 11.87
C SER A 92 16.96 -11.76 10.45
N LEU A 93 18.27 -11.84 10.17
CA LEU A 93 18.78 -12.30 8.87
C LEU A 93 18.41 -13.77 8.63
N ALA A 94 18.56 -14.63 9.63
CA ALA A 94 18.18 -16.04 9.51
C ALA A 94 16.67 -16.21 9.27
N ALA A 95 15.84 -15.38 9.92
CA ALA A 95 14.40 -15.36 9.68
C ALA A 95 14.04 -14.89 8.25
N LEU A 96 14.74 -13.88 7.74
CA LEU A 96 14.56 -13.39 6.36
C LEU A 96 14.95 -14.45 5.32
N SER A 97 16.11 -15.10 5.51
CA SER A 97 16.57 -16.18 4.62
C SER A 97 15.60 -17.36 4.62
N ALA A 98 15.14 -17.80 5.80
CA ALA A 98 14.17 -18.88 5.92
C ALA A 98 12.83 -18.55 5.25
N ALA A 99 12.34 -17.31 5.40
CA ALA A 99 11.13 -16.87 4.72
C ALA A 99 11.30 -16.82 3.19
N ALA A 100 12.47 -16.37 2.70
CA ALA A 100 12.79 -16.34 1.29
C ALA A 100 12.84 -17.75 0.68
N GLU A 101 13.44 -18.71 1.39
CA GLU A 101 13.46 -20.13 1.00
C GLU A 101 12.04 -20.73 0.92
N VAL A 102 11.16 -20.43 1.89
CA VAL A 102 9.76 -20.89 1.89
C VAL A 102 8.96 -20.32 0.71
N VAL A 103 9.21 -19.05 0.33
CA VAL A 103 8.62 -18.45 -0.88
C VAL A 103 9.18 -19.14 -2.12
N GLN A 104 10.50 -19.29 -2.24
CA GLN A 104 11.15 -19.90 -3.39
C GLN A 104 10.73 -21.37 -3.59
N ALA A 105 10.62 -22.15 -2.52
CA ALA A 105 10.13 -23.52 -2.55
C ALA A 105 8.63 -23.63 -2.89
N GLY A 106 7.86 -22.55 -2.77
CA GLY A 106 6.45 -22.50 -3.17
C GLY A 106 6.25 -22.20 -4.66
N VAL A 107 7.21 -21.54 -5.30
CA VAL A 107 7.15 -21.21 -6.73
C VAL A 107 7.34 -22.50 -7.53
N GLY A 108 6.33 -22.86 -8.32
CA GLY A 108 6.35 -24.06 -9.17
C GLY A 108 5.74 -25.32 -8.55
N VAL A 109 5.32 -25.28 -7.29
CA VAL A 109 4.56 -26.38 -6.68
C VAL A 109 3.15 -26.41 -7.28
N THR A 110 2.82 -27.52 -7.94
CA THR A 110 1.47 -27.75 -8.46
C THR A 110 0.47 -27.88 -7.31
N GLY A 111 -0.68 -27.22 -7.43
CA GLY A 111 -1.73 -27.25 -6.41
C GLY A 111 -1.55 -26.24 -5.26
N LEU A 112 -0.51 -25.40 -5.28
CA LEU A 112 -0.39 -24.33 -4.29
C LEU A 112 -1.45 -23.26 -4.53
N SER A 113 -2.28 -22.98 -3.52
CA SER A 113 -3.34 -21.97 -3.65
C SER A 113 -2.75 -20.55 -3.73
N PRO A 114 -3.36 -19.62 -4.51
CA PRO A 114 -2.95 -18.22 -4.52
C PRO A 114 -2.95 -17.57 -3.12
N VAL A 115 -3.87 -17.99 -2.24
CA VAL A 115 -3.96 -17.49 -0.87
C VAL A 115 -2.73 -17.90 -0.06
N THR A 116 -2.31 -19.16 -0.18
CA THR A 116 -1.09 -19.67 0.47
C THR A 116 0.16 -18.89 0.02
N LEU A 117 0.29 -18.62 -1.29
CA LEU A 117 1.42 -17.86 -1.82
C LEU A 117 1.45 -16.42 -1.28
N ARG A 118 0.30 -15.73 -1.25
CA ARG A 118 0.18 -14.40 -0.65
C ARG A 118 0.55 -14.40 0.84
N GLY A 119 0.14 -15.42 1.59
CA GLY A 119 0.52 -15.59 2.99
C GLY A 119 2.03 -15.71 3.18
N ARG A 120 2.72 -16.47 2.31
CA ARG A 120 4.19 -16.59 2.33
C ARG A 120 4.88 -15.27 1.98
N LEU A 121 4.38 -14.54 0.98
CA LEU A 121 4.90 -13.21 0.63
C LEU A 121 4.72 -12.19 1.77
N ALA A 122 3.60 -12.24 2.48
CA ALA A 122 3.39 -11.40 3.67
C ALA A 122 4.38 -11.75 4.80
N ALA A 123 4.65 -13.04 5.04
CA ALA A 123 5.66 -13.46 6.01
C ALA A 123 7.08 -13.01 5.63
N LEU A 124 7.43 -13.07 4.33
CA LEU A 124 8.69 -12.54 3.81
C LEU A 124 8.81 -11.02 4.03
N ALA A 125 7.75 -10.27 3.76
CA ALA A 125 7.70 -8.83 3.99
C ALA A 125 7.88 -8.49 5.49
N ALA A 126 7.24 -9.23 6.38
CA ALA A 126 7.39 -9.05 7.83
C ALA A 126 8.83 -9.34 8.30
N ALA A 127 9.45 -10.43 7.82
CA ALA A 127 10.84 -10.74 8.13
C ALA A 127 11.80 -9.65 7.63
N ARG A 128 11.56 -9.10 6.44
CA ARG A 128 12.32 -7.97 5.89
C ARG A 128 12.23 -6.75 6.80
N SER A 129 11.04 -6.37 7.25
CA SER A 129 10.86 -5.26 8.19
C SER A 129 11.60 -5.50 9.50
N GLY A 130 11.64 -6.74 9.99
CA GLY A 130 12.44 -7.13 11.17
C GLY A 130 13.93 -6.86 10.99
N VAL A 131 14.51 -7.21 9.84
CA VAL A 131 15.92 -6.94 9.51
C VAL A 131 16.22 -5.44 9.49
N VAL A 132 15.37 -4.63 8.85
CA VAL A 132 15.54 -3.16 8.80
C VAL A 132 15.49 -2.55 10.21
N GLN A 133 14.55 -2.99 11.06
CA GLN A 133 14.46 -2.51 12.44
C GLN A 133 15.66 -2.92 13.29
N ALA A 134 16.16 -4.15 13.10
CA ALA A 134 17.34 -4.64 13.82
C ALA A 134 18.61 -3.86 13.44
N GLU A 135 18.82 -3.57 12.15
CA GLU A 135 19.93 -2.73 11.70
C GLU A 135 19.82 -1.31 12.26
N ALA A 136 18.63 -0.70 12.24
CA ALA A 136 18.40 0.61 12.82
C ALA A 136 18.66 0.64 14.34
N ALA A 137 18.27 -0.41 15.07
CA ALA A 137 18.54 -0.54 16.49
C ALA A 137 20.05 -0.66 16.78
N TRP A 138 20.78 -1.40 15.95
CA TRP A 138 22.24 -1.48 16.04
C TRP A 138 22.90 -0.11 15.80
N GLN A 139 22.50 0.61 14.75
CA GLN A 139 23.02 1.95 14.46
C GLN A 139 22.78 2.93 15.60
N ALA A 140 21.60 2.87 16.23
CA ALA A 140 21.27 3.69 17.40
C ALA A 140 22.15 3.35 18.62
N ALA A 141 22.40 2.06 18.87
CA ALA A 141 23.29 1.62 19.94
C ALA A 141 24.73 2.08 19.70
N GLU A 142 25.21 2.01 18.46
CA GLU A 142 26.56 2.45 18.09
C GLU A 142 26.73 3.96 18.23
N ALA A 143 25.74 4.74 17.80
CA ALA A 143 25.73 6.19 18.01
C ALA A 143 25.78 6.54 19.51
N ALA A 144 25.02 5.84 20.34
CA ALA A 144 25.03 6.03 21.80
C ALA A 144 26.39 5.69 22.43
N ARG A 145 27.05 4.61 21.96
CA ARG A 145 28.41 4.24 22.37
C ARG A 145 29.41 5.36 22.06
N ILE A 146 29.41 5.86 20.82
CA ILE A 146 30.30 6.95 20.38
C ILE A 146 30.06 8.23 21.22
N ALA A 147 28.79 8.58 21.48
CA ALA A 147 28.46 9.74 22.31
C ALA A 147 28.98 9.61 23.75
N ALA A 148 28.88 8.41 24.34
CA ALA A 148 29.41 8.13 25.68
C ALA A 148 30.94 8.26 25.72
N GLU A 149 31.63 7.76 24.68
CA GLU A 149 33.10 7.89 24.56
C GLU A 149 33.53 9.34 24.41
N GLN A 150 32.83 10.14 23.60
CA GLN A 150 33.10 11.57 23.46
C GLN A 150 32.88 12.33 24.77
N ALA A 151 31.82 11.99 25.52
CA ALA A 151 31.56 12.58 26.83
C ALA A 151 32.65 12.23 27.85
N ALA A 152 33.12 10.98 27.87
CA ALA A 152 34.21 10.53 28.73
C ALA A 152 35.53 11.24 28.37
N ALA A 153 35.84 11.38 27.08
CA ALA A 153 37.02 12.11 26.61
C ALA A 153 36.97 13.60 27.01
N ALA A 154 35.81 14.25 26.87
CA ALA A 154 35.62 15.65 27.28
C ALA A 154 35.78 15.84 28.80
N ALA A 155 35.35 14.86 29.62
CA ALA A 155 35.53 14.90 31.06
C ALA A 155 37.01 14.77 31.47
N ALA A 156 37.78 13.93 30.77
CA ALA A 156 39.21 13.76 31.05
C ALA A 156 40.02 15.06 30.84
N VAL A 157 39.72 15.83 29.78
CA VAL A 157 40.40 17.11 29.48
C VAL A 157 40.13 18.18 30.54
N ARG A 158 38.97 18.14 31.20
CA ARG A 158 38.56 19.15 32.18
C ARG A 158 39.09 18.91 33.58
N THR A 159 39.84 17.83 33.82
CA THR A 159 40.45 17.58 35.15
C THR A 159 41.74 18.39 35.23
N PRO A 160 41.78 19.56 35.92
CA PRO A 160 43.02 20.31 36.06
C PRO A 160 44.04 19.42 36.76
N SER A 161 45.23 19.31 36.19
CA SER A 161 46.39 18.73 36.86
C SER A 161 46.64 19.54 38.12
N ARG A 162 46.10 19.05 39.25
CA ARG A 162 46.27 19.66 40.56
C ARG A 162 47.72 19.42 40.96
N SER A 163 48.58 20.31 40.47
CA SER A 163 49.93 20.51 40.96
C SER A 163 49.88 20.48 42.48
N THR A 164 50.47 19.45 43.07
CA THR A 164 50.71 19.30 44.51
C THR A 164 51.75 20.33 44.93
N GLY A 165 51.32 21.60 44.97
CA GLY A 165 52.03 22.69 45.62
C GLY A 165 51.55 22.80 47.06
N THR A 166 52.27 22.17 47.98
CA THR A 166 52.14 22.38 49.43
C THR A 166 52.36 23.85 49.75
N ARG A 167 51.32 24.57 50.21
CA ARG A 167 51.51 25.80 50.99
C ARG A 167 50.32 26.07 51.91
N SER A 168 50.58 25.95 53.21
CA SER A 168 49.77 26.50 54.30
C SER A 168 49.55 27.99 54.10
N SER A 169 48.29 28.43 54.19
CA SER A 169 47.97 29.65 54.93
C SER A 169 46.47 29.70 55.26
N THR A 170 46.23 29.91 56.55
CA THR A 170 44.95 30.22 57.20
C THR A 170 44.40 31.53 56.65
N GLY A 171 43.12 31.55 56.24
CA GLY A 171 42.49 32.76 55.74
C GLY A 171 40.98 32.61 55.54
N THR A 172 40.23 32.99 56.56
CA THR A 172 38.79 33.26 56.58
C THR A 172 38.38 34.28 55.53
N THR A 173 37.36 34.02 54.70
CA THR A 173 36.16 34.89 54.54
C THR A 173 35.19 34.38 53.47
N THR A 174 33.92 34.63 53.78
CA THR A 174 32.62 34.40 53.15
C THR A 174 32.43 35.09 51.79
N SER A 175 31.65 34.48 50.88
CA SER A 175 30.68 35.07 49.91
C SER A 175 30.35 34.03 48.83
N THR A 176 29.20 33.34 48.85
CA THR A 176 27.92 33.70 48.20
C THR A 176 28.01 34.12 46.73
N SER A 177 27.70 33.20 45.81
CA SER A 177 26.93 33.49 44.59
C SER A 177 26.57 32.21 43.85
N SER A 178 25.28 31.92 43.85
CA SER A 178 24.58 30.85 43.14
C SER A 178 24.66 31.09 41.63
N GLY A 179 25.28 30.17 40.90
CA GLY A 179 25.33 30.15 39.44
C GLY A 179 24.71 28.86 38.91
N THR A 180 23.38 28.80 38.89
CA THR A 180 22.62 27.70 38.30
C THR A 180 22.73 27.79 36.78
N SER A 181 23.70 27.09 36.19
CA SER A 181 23.78 26.90 34.75
C SER A 181 22.70 25.89 34.34
N ALA A 182 21.63 26.40 33.72
CA ALA A 182 20.57 25.61 33.13
C ALA A 182 21.14 24.70 32.03
N GLY A 183 21.09 23.39 32.27
CA GLY A 183 21.32 22.40 31.23
C GLY A 183 20.19 22.47 30.21
N THR A 184 20.54 22.73 28.95
CA THR A 184 19.64 22.58 27.82
C THR A 184 19.30 21.10 27.66
N SER A 185 18.21 20.67 28.30
CA SER A 185 17.58 19.39 27.99
C SER A 185 17.12 19.44 26.53
N ALA A 186 17.83 18.70 25.67
CA ALA A 186 17.29 18.27 24.39
C ALA A 186 16.03 17.45 24.67
N GLY A 187 14.87 18.10 24.59
CA GLY A 187 13.60 17.44 24.73
C GLY A 187 13.46 16.43 23.60
N THR A 188 13.45 15.15 23.95
CA THR A 188 12.98 14.08 23.07
C THR A 188 11.55 14.43 22.69
N VAL A 189 11.36 14.97 21.49
CA VAL A 189 10.03 15.22 20.94
C VAL A 189 9.42 13.84 20.76
N HIS A 190 8.50 13.44 21.65
CA HIS A 190 7.70 12.26 21.39
C HIS A 190 6.91 12.53 20.12
N ALA A 191 7.29 11.85 19.04
CA ALA A 191 6.53 11.85 17.81
C ALA A 191 5.13 11.32 18.14
N VAL A 192 4.15 12.23 18.18
CA VAL A 192 2.75 11.84 18.36
C VAL A 192 2.35 11.16 17.06
N SER A 193 2.19 9.84 17.09
CA SER A 193 1.69 9.09 15.95
C SER A 193 0.17 9.16 15.90
N MET A 194 -0.39 9.37 14.71
CA MET A 194 -1.84 9.35 14.49
C MET A 194 -2.21 8.18 13.58
N ALA A 195 -3.17 7.36 14.01
CA ALA A 195 -3.66 6.25 13.21
C ALA A 195 -4.54 6.75 12.05
N CYS A 196 -4.27 6.22 10.87
CA CYS A 196 -4.99 6.51 9.63
C CYS A 196 -5.87 5.35 9.20
N VAL A 197 -5.33 4.14 9.35
CA VAL A 197 -5.96 2.89 8.95
C VAL A 197 -5.76 1.89 10.08
N THR A 198 -6.87 1.31 10.54
CA THR A 198 -6.89 0.25 11.54
C THR A 198 -7.70 -0.93 11.01
N PRO A 199 -7.15 -2.15 10.94
CA PRO A 199 -5.77 -2.52 11.30
C PRO A 199 -4.71 -1.96 10.32
N ALA A 200 -3.45 -1.93 10.78
CA ALA A 200 -2.32 -1.51 9.96
C ALA A 200 -2.22 -2.38 8.68
N PRO A 201 -1.98 -1.80 7.49
CA PRO A 201 -1.92 -2.56 6.24
C PRO A 201 -0.74 -3.53 6.12
N GLY A 202 0.32 -3.33 6.91
CA GLY A 202 1.54 -4.14 6.91
C GLY A 202 2.48 -3.90 5.72
N SER A 203 1.99 -3.32 4.63
CA SER A 203 2.81 -2.92 3.48
C SER A 203 2.17 -1.77 2.69
N GLY A 204 3.00 -1.01 1.98
CA GLY A 204 2.56 0.05 1.06
C GLY A 204 3.34 0.01 -0.25
N SER A 205 2.90 0.80 -1.22
CA SER A 205 3.56 0.95 -2.52
C SER A 205 3.92 2.41 -2.74
N ALA A 206 5.18 2.70 -3.09
CA ALA A 206 5.62 4.06 -3.37
C ALA A 206 4.86 4.61 -4.59
N GLY A 207 4.41 5.86 -4.50
CA GLY A 207 3.64 6.48 -5.57
C GLY A 207 2.79 7.65 -5.10
N GLY A 208 2.44 8.54 -6.03
CA GLY A 208 1.55 9.67 -5.77
C GLY A 208 2.25 10.99 -5.39
N ALA A 209 3.59 11.03 -5.32
CA ALA A 209 4.33 12.24 -4.95
C ALA A 209 4.05 13.43 -5.89
N SER A 210 4.03 13.18 -7.20
CA SER A 210 3.67 14.20 -8.21
C SER A 210 2.23 14.71 -8.03
N ALA A 211 1.28 13.83 -7.70
CA ALA A 211 -0.11 14.20 -7.47
C ALA A 211 -0.30 15.02 -6.18
N VAL A 212 0.46 14.72 -5.13
CA VAL A 212 0.49 15.53 -3.89
C VAL A 212 1.06 16.90 -4.18
N GLY A 213 2.21 16.98 -4.88
CA GLY A 213 2.80 18.26 -5.24
C GLY A 213 1.90 19.12 -6.13
N ALA A 214 1.25 18.51 -7.14
CA ALA A 214 0.28 19.20 -7.98
C ALA A 214 -0.92 19.74 -7.18
N ALA A 215 -1.41 18.97 -6.21
CA ALA A 215 -2.52 19.40 -5.34
C ALA A 215 -2.11 20.57 -4.43
N ILE A 216 -0.90 20.56 -3.86
CA ILE A 216 -0.38 21.69 -3.07
C ILE A 216 -0.26 22.94 -3.95
N ASN A 217 0.31 22.82 -5.15
CA ASN A 217 0.44 23.96 -6.07
C ASN A 217 -0.92 24.51 -6.51
N SER A 218 -1.92 23.65 -6.73
CA SER A 218 -3.29 24.09 -7.04
C SER A 218 -3.90 24.88 -5.86
N TYR A 219 -3.63 24.45 -4.62
CA TYR A 219 -4.05 25.17 -3.42
C TYR A 219 -3.31 26.50 -3.24
N ARG A 220 -2.03 26.56 -3.60
CA ARG A 220 -1.27 27.82 -3.59
C ARG A 220 -1.81 28.81 -4.63
N GLU A 221 -2.08 28.34 -5.84
CA GLU A 221 -2.65 29.15 -6.92
C GLU A 221 -4.00 29.74 -6.53
N SER A 222 -4.89 28.96 -5.90
CA SER A 222 -6.18 29.46 -5.42
C SER A 222 -6.06 30.50 -4.29
N ASN A 223 -4.88 30.62 -3.67
CA ASN A 223 -4.53 31.65 -2.69
C ASN A 223 -3.64 32.76 -3.28
N GLY A 224 -3.53 32.85 -4.61
CA GLY A 224 -2.78 33.90 -5.31
C GLY A 224 -1.26 33.78 -5.17
N LEU A 225 -0.76 32.58 -4.83
CA LEU A 225 0.67 32.31 -4.71
C LEU A 225 1.21 31.56 -5.94
N PRO A 226 2.48 31.80 -6.33
CA PRO A 226 3.10 31.05 -7.41
C PRO A 226 3.31 29.58 -7.01
N ALA A 227 3.29 28.72 -8.02
CA ALA A 227 3.63 27.31 -7.89
C ALA A 227 5.10 27.13 -7.46
N LEU A 228 5.35 26.13 -6.61
CA LEU A 228 6.69 25.69 -6.24
C LEU A 228 7.20 24.66 -7.25
N SER A 229 8.51 24.58 -7.42
CA SER A 229 9.14 23.45 -8.13
C SER A 229 8.96 22.17 -7.32
N VAL A 230 8.52 21.08 -7.96
CA VAL A 230 8.24 19.80 -7.29
C VAL A 230 9.31 18.77 -7.63
N SER A 231 9.92 18.17 -6.62
CA SER A 231 10.81 17.02 -6.76
C SER A 231 10.31 15.83 -5.94
N THR A 232 10.56 14.62 -6.42
CA THR A 232 10.36 13.40 -5.63
C THR A 232 11.60 13.14 -4.78
N SER A 233 11.41 12.92 -3.48
CA SER A 233 12.50 12.56 -2.56
C SER A 233 12.45 11.08 -2.20
N GLY A 234 13.57 10.37 -2.38
CA GLY A 234 13.70 8.97 -1.99
C GLY A 234 13.56 8.77 -0.47
N ALA A 235 14.16 9.65 0.34
CA ALA A 235 14.07 9.59 1.80
C ALA A 235 12.63 9.80 2.29
N LEU A 236 11.93 10.82 1.76
CA LEU A 236 10.53 11.06 2.12
C LEU A 236 9.62 9.94 1.60
N SER A 237 9.95 9.31 0.47
CA SER A 237 9.17 8.18 -0.06
C SER A 237 9.35 6.93 0.79
N SER A 238 10.56 6.68 1.29
CA SER A 238 10.80 5.62 2.29
C SER A 238 10.01 5.89 3.56
N HIS A 239 10.04 7.12 4.08
CA HIS A 239 9.26 7.50 5.25
C HIS A 239 7.74 7.33 5.02
N ALA A 240 7.24 7.70 3.84
CA ALA A 240 5.84 7.48 3.48
C ALA A 240 5.48 5.99 3.40
N LEU A 241 6.39 5.12 2.96
CA LEU A 241 6.21 3.67 2.99
C LEU A 241 6.12 3.13 4.40
N ASP A 242 6.94 3.63 5.33
CA ASP A 242 6.87 3.23 6.74
C ASP A 242 5.54 3.66 7.37
N MET A 243 5.09 4.89 7.10
CA MET A 243 3.76 5.37 7.49
C MET A 243 2.64 4.49 6.93
N ALA A 244 2.74 4.13 5.65
CA ALA A 244 1.76 3.28 4.99
C ALA A 244 1.72 1.85 5.57
N ALA A 245 2.88 1.26 5.88
CA ALA A 245 2.98 -0.08 6.45
C ALA A 245 2.42 -0.15 7.88
N SER A 246 2.70 0.86 8.70
CA SER A 246 2.21 0.96 10.07
C SER A 246 0.74 1.43 10.18
N GLY A 247 0.17 1.98 9.11
CA GLY A 247 -1.19 2.51 9.11
C GLY A 247 -1.35 3.82 9.89
N GLY A 248 -0.25 4.54 10.16
CA GLY A 248 -0.25 5.80 10.90
C GLY A 248 0.72 6.83 10.33
N ILE A 249 0.62 8.07 10.80
CA ILE A 249 1.50 9.17 10.39
C ILE A 249 2.33 9.67 11.57
N TRP A 250 3.58 10.03 11.30
CA TRP A 250 4.47 10.74 12.21
C TRP A 250 5.49 11.54 11.40
N HIS A 251 6.07 12.56 12.01
CA HIS A 251 7.16 13.32 11.41
C HIS A 251 8.48 12.56 11.56
N SER A 252 9.30 12.54 10.50
CA SER A 252 10.68 12.00 10.54
C SER A 252 11.72 13.01 11.04
N GLY A 253 11.32 14.28 11.13
CA GLY A 253 12.22 15.42 11.38
C GLY A 253 12.83 16.04 10.11
N SER A 254 12.70 15.37 8.96
CA SER A 254 13.13 15.90 7.65
C SER A 254 11.97 16.47 6.81
N ASP A 255 10.74 16.29 7.26
CA ASP A 255 9.52 16.77 6.65
C ASP A 255 8.91 17.92 7.46
N ASN A 256 8.20 18.83 6.77
CA ASN A 256 7.46 19.91 7.41
C ASN A 256 6.01 19.53 7.69
N ILE A 257 5.40 18.71 6.82
CA ILE A 257 4.02 18.25 6.94
C ILE A 257 3.89 16.79 6.52
N VAL A 258 3.06 16.04 7.25
CA VAL A 258 2.65 14.67 6.91
C VAL A 258 1.14 14.52 6.95
N SER A 259 0.59 13.60 6.17
CA SER A 259 -0.84 13.23 6.25
C SER A 259 -1.10 11.91 5.56
N CYS A 260 -2.27 11.36 5.87
CA CYS A 260 -2.87 10.23 5.19
C CYS A 260 -4.31 10.57 4.81
N ALA A 261 -4.76 10.22 3.60
CA ALA A 261 -6.17 10.34 3.20
C ALA A 261 -6.43 9.49 1.95
N PRO A 262 -7.68 9.27 1.51
CA PRO A 262 -7.97 8.50 0.29
C PRO A 262 -7.40 9.06 -1.04
N GLY A 263 -6.80 10.25 -1.03
CA GLY A 263 -6.17 10.86 -2.21
C GLY A 263 -5.51 12.20 -1.91
N SER A 264 -4.75 12.74 -2.87
CA SER A 264 -3.97 13.97 -2.71
C SER A 264 -4.82 15.22 -2.43
N GLY A 265 -5.99 15.35 -3.07
CA GLY A 265 -6.92 16.46 -2.80
C GLY A 265 -7.46 16.44 -1.37
N SER A 266 -7.76 15.25 -0.84
CA SER A 266 -8.20 15.08 0.56
C SER A 266 -7.07 15.38 1.53
N ILE A 267 -5.83 14.97 1.23
CA ILE A 267 -4.64 15.33 2.02
C ILE A 267 -4.51 16.86 2.13
N VAL A 268 -4.57 17.57 1.01
CA VAL A 268 -4.45 19.03 0.99
C VAL A 268 -5.61 19.70 1.72
N SER A 269 -6.82 19.17 1.61
CA SER A 269 -8.00 19.67 2.35
C SER A 269 -7.80 19.52 3.86
N THR A 270 -7.27 18.38 4.33
CA THR A 270 -6.92 18.15 5.74
C THR A 270 -5.86 19.13 6.21
N TRP A 271 -4.79 19.34 5.43
CA TRP A 271 -3.76 20.33 5.77
C TRP A 271 -4.30 21.76 5.79
N ALA A 272 -5.18 22.13 4.86
CA ALA A 272 -5.79 23.46 4.81
C ALA A 272 -6.66 23.75 6.05
N GLY A 273 -7.27 22.71 6.63
CA GLY A 273 -8.04 22.79 7.88
C GLY A 273 -7.18 23.00 9.14
N SER A 274 -5.88 22.74 9.09
CA SER A 274 -4.93 22.97 10.19
C SER A 274 -4.15 24.25 9.99
N SER A 275 -4.16 25.16 10.97
CA SER A 275 -3.46 26.44 10.86
C SER A 275 -1.95 26.28 10.62
N ALA A 276 -1.31 25.32 11.29
CA ALA A 276 0.12 25.04 11.16
C ALA A 276 0.48 24.45 9.78
N HIS A 277 -0.29 23.47 9.30
CA HIS A 277 -0.02 22.86 7.99
C HIS A 277 -0.36 23.81 6.84
N ARG A 278 -1.46 24.57 6.96
CA ARG A 278 -1.81 25.63 6.01
C ARG A 278 -0.71 26.68 5.90
N ALA A 279 -0.11 27.10 7.02
CA ALA A 279 1.00 28.04 7.02
C ALA A 279 2.19 27.51 6.21
N GLN A 280 2.53 26.22 6.33
CA GLN A 280 3.59 25.60 5.53
C GLN A 280 3.29 25.63 4.03
N MET A 281 2.08 25.24 3.62
CA MET A 281 1.68 25.26 2.20
C MET A 281 1.69 26.67 1.59
N LEU A 282 1.41 27.71 2.39
CA LEU A 282 1.33 29.11 1.95
C LEU A 282 2.62 29.91 2.17
N ARG A 283 3.73 29.26 2.52
CA ARG A 283 5.04 29.93 2.64
C ARG A 283 5.42 30.65 1.36
N THR A 284 5.93 31.88 1.50
CA THR A 284 6.41 32.73 0.39
C THR A 284 7.93 32.84 0.34
N ASP A 285 8.62 32.30 1.35
CA ASP A 285 10.07 32.28 1.50
C ASP A 285 10.73 31.03 0.91
N VAL A 286 9.97 30.19 0.22
CA VAL A 286 10.41 28.94 -0.43
C VAL A 286 10.05 28.96 -1.91
N SER A 287 10.82 28.22 -2.71
CA SER A 287 10.61 28.14 -4.18
C SER A 287 10.46 26.70 -4.68
N SER A 288 10.63 25.73 -3.79
CA SER A 288 10.63 24.31 -4.10
C SER A 288 9.98 23.49 -2.98
N MET A 289 9.59 22.27 -3.32
CA MET A 289 9.22 21.25 -2.36
C MET A 289 9.69 19.87 -2.82
N SER A 290 10.17 19.10 -1.85
CA SER A 290 10.46 17.68 -1.98
C SER A 290 9.29 16.88 -1.42
N VAL A 291 8.81 15.90 -2.18
CA VAL A 291 7.63 15.11 -1.84
C VAL A 291 7.97 13.62 -1.82
N GLY A 292 7.51 12.93 -0.78
CA GLY A 292 7.44 11.48 -0.73
C GLY A 292 6.00 11.02 -0.50
N ALA A 293 5.60 9.94 -1.16
CA ALA A 293 4.27 9.39 -0.98
C ALA A 293 4.23 7.88 -1.21
N ALA A 294 3.31 7.22 -0.51
CA ALA A 294 3.02 5.80 -0.65
C ALA A 294 1.53 5.53 -0.47
N SER A 295 1.03 4.48 -1.12
CA SER A 295 -0.37 4.06 -0.99
C SER A 295 -0.47 2.73 -0.25
N ALA A 296 -1.44 2.62 0.66
CA ALA A 296 -1.80 1.37 1.32
C ALA A 296 -3.29 1.37 1.70
N ALA A 297 -3.97 0.24 1.51
CA ALA A 297 -5.38 0.04 1.88
C ALA A 297 -6.35 1.15 1.42
N GLY A 298 -6.13 1.72 0.22
CA GLY A 298 -6.96 2.80 -0.33
C GLY A 298 -6.65 4.19 0.23
N TYR A 299 -5.61 4.33 1.06
CA TYR A 299 -5.10 5.61 1.55
C TYR A 299 -3.77 5.94 0.89
N LEU A 300 -3.57 7.22 0.63
CA LEU A 300 -2.31 7.84 0.27
C LEU A 300 -1.69 8.43 1.55
N PHE A 301 -0.45 8.09 1.83
CA PHE A 301 0.40 8.63 2.88
C PHE A 301 1.43 9.55 2.23
N ALA A 302 1.61 10.75 2.76
CA ALA A 302 2.51 11.74 2.16
C ALA A 302 3.35 12.45 3.24
N ALA A 303 4.59 12.75 2.86
CA ALA A 303 5.52 13.59 3.60
C ALA A 303 6.09 14.65 2.66
N VAL A 304 6.15 15.90 3.11
CA VAL A 304 6.58 17.04 2.28
C VAL A 304 7.56 17.91 3.04
N ALA A 305 8.64 18.28 2.38
CA ALA A 305 9.60 19.28 2.84
C ALA A 305 9.62 20.48 1.87
N PHE A 306 9.55 21.70 2.41
CA PHE A 306 9.56 22.96 1.65
C PHE A 306 10.92 23.65 1.78
N SER A 307 11.48 24.10 0.64
CA SER A 307 12.82 24.70 0.54
C SER A 307 12.92 25.86 -0.46
#